data_AF-A0A257JG80-F1
#
_entry.id   AF-A0A257JG80-F1
#
_cell.length_a   1.000
_cell.length_b   1.000
_cell.length_c   1.000
_cell.angle_alpha   90.00
_cell.angle_beta   90.00
_cell.angle_gamma   90.00
#
_symmetry.space_group_name_H-M   'P 1'
#
loop_
_entity.id
_entity.type
_entity.pdbx_description
1 polymer ?
#
loop_
_entity_poly.entity_id
_entity_poly.type
_entity_poly.pdbx_seq_one_letter_code
_entity_poly.pdbx_strand_id
1 'polypeptide(L)'
;MNLSRAALLRILPFVAFMGLLALRGMAPADSSWGFDTRWLYAANLVVVGGMLLAWWREYGELARQNAPTLIESAAAIAVGLGVFVAWIHLDAPWMQIGQPTAGFVPVGPQGELLWPLIVVRWLGAALLVPV
;
A
#
# COMPACT_ATOMS: atom_id res chain seq x y z
N MET A 1 -12.01 17.98 -21.14
CA MET A 1 -11.70 16.55 -21.32
C MET A 1 -12.67 15.77 -20.43
N ASN A 2 -13.59 14.98 -20.99
CA ASN A 2 -14.47 14.13 -20.18
C ASN A 2 -13.73 12.81 -19.91
N LEU A 3 -13.38 12.55 -18.65
CA LEU A 3 -12.81 11.27 -18.24
C LEU A 3 -13.88 10.18 -18.33
N SER A 4 -13.55 9.02 -18.88
CA SER A 4 -14.46 7.88 -18.88
C SER A 4 -14.62 7.34 -17.45
N ARG A 5 -15.77 6.70 -17.18
CA ARG A 5 -16.01 6.07 -15.87
C ARG A 5 -14.90 5.07 -15.52
N ALA A 6 -14.45 4.27 -16.50
CA ALA A 6 -13.36 3.33 -16.31
C ALA A 6 -12.04 4.01 -15.90
N ALA A 7 -11.74 5.20 -16.43
CA ALA A 7 -10.57 5.98 -16.04
C ALA A 7 -10.72 6.51 -14.60
N LEU A 8 -11.89 7.05 -14.25
CA LEU A 8 -12.16 7.57 -12.90
C LEU A 8 -11.99 6.50 -11.82
N LEU A 9 -12.50 5.28 -12.06
CA LEU A 9 -12.40 4.18 -11.08
C LEU A 9 -10.96 3.71 -10.83
N ARG A 10 -10.02 4.02 -11.73
CA ARG A 10 -8.58 3.75 -11.55
C ARG A 10 -7.84 4.92 -10.92
N ILE A 11 -8.19 6.14 -11.32
CA ILE A 11 -7.56 7.37 -10.81
C ILE A 11 -7.96 7.63 -9.35
N LEU A 12 -9.22 7.43 -8.98
CA LEU A 12 -9.71 7.79 -7.65
C LEU A 12 -9.00 7.02 -6.51
N PRO A 13 -8.86 5.69 -6.54
CA PRO A 13 -8.12 4.95 -5.50
C PRO A 13 -6.66 5.42 -5.41
N PHE A 14 -6.01 5.67 -6.54
CA PHE A 14 -4.64 6.18 -6.59
C PHE A 14 -4.52 7.57 -5.97
N VAL A 15 -5.41 8.51 -6.32
CA VAL A 15 -5.43 9.86 -5.77
C VAL A 15 -5.71 9.83 -4.26
N ALA A 16 -6.64 8.98 -3.81
CA ALA A 16 -6.92 8.80 -2.39
C ALA A 16 -5.69 8.25 -1.64
N PHE A 17 -5.01 7.26 -2.23
CA PHE A 17 -3.77 6.71 -1.69
C PHE A 17 -2.70 7.79 -1.57
N MET A 18 -2.43 8.55 -2.64
CA MET A 18 -1.41 9.59 -2.66
C MET A 18 -1.72 10.73 -1.69
N GLY A 19 -2.99 11.13 -1.58
CA GLY A 19 -3.43 12.13 -0.62
C GLY A 19 -3.19 11.67 0.82
N LEU A 20 -3.56 10.44 1.16
CA LEU A 20 -3.33 9.87 2.49
C LEU A 20 -1.84 9.64 2.78
N LEU A 21 -1.05 9.28 1.76
CA LEU A 21 0.40 9.16 1.87
C LEU A 21 1.05 10.52 2.15
N ALA A 22 0.63 11.57 1.44
CA ALA A 22 1.09 12.93 1.67
C ALA A 22 0.72 13.42 3.08
N LEU A 23 -0.52 13.19 3.51
CA LEU A 23 -0.98 13.49 4.88
C LEU A 23 -0.13 12.75 5.92
N ARG A 24 0.21 11.48 5.69
CA ARG A 24 1.11 10.72 6.57
C ARG A 24 2.53 11.30 6.59
N GLY A 25 3.03 11.81 5.47
CA GLY A 25 4.33 12.48 5.40
C GLY A 25 4.36 13.82 6.14
N MET A 26 3.21 14.50 6.25
CA MET A 26 3.03 15.71 7.04
C MET A 26 2.66 15.44 8.50
N ALA A 27 2.36 14.19 8.84
CA ALA A 27 1.89 13.82 10.16
C ALA A 27 3.01 14.05 11.17
N PRO A 28 2.76 14.84 12.23
CA PRO A 28 3.76 15.10 13.23
C PRO A 28 4.14 13.81 13.97
N ALA A 29 5.41 13.73 14.37
CA ALA A 29 5.89 12.68 15.25
C ALA A 29 5.47 12.91 16.71
N ASP A 30 5.13 14.15 17.06
CA ASP A 30 4.50 14.48 18.33
C ASP A 30 2.99 14.26 18.24
N SER A 31 2.35 13.90 19.35
CA SER A 31 0.91 13.63 19.44
C SER A 31 0.04 14.90 19.28
N SER A 32 0.55 15.94 18.59
CA SER A 32 -0.08 17.24 18.41
C SER A 32 -1.41 17.17 17.66
N TRP A 33 -1.64 16.13 16.85
CA TRP A 33 -2.92 15.88 16.20
C TRP A 33 -3.98 15.28 17.13
N GLY A 34 -3.63 14.94 18.37
CA GLY A 34 -4.56 14.40 19.37
C GLY A 34 -4.91 12.92 19.17
N PHE A 35 -4.30 12.24 18.20
CA PHE A 35 -4.43 10.80 17.99
C PHE A 35 -3.13 10.20 17.47
N ASP A 36 -3.04 8.87 17.50
CA ASP A 36 -1.89 8.13 16.99
C ASP A 36 -1.88 8.13 15.45
N THR A 37 -0.95 8.87 14.86
CA THR A 37 -0.82 9.08 13.41
C THR A 37 -0.54 7.79 12.64
N ARG A 38 -0.13 6.70 13.31
CA ARG A 38 -0.01 5.36 12.71
C ARG A 38 -1.35 4.88 12.14
N TRP A 39 -2.49 5.31 12.70
CA TRP A 39 -3.81 4.98 12.16
C TRP A 39 -4.11 5.60 10.79
N LEU A 40 -3.33 6.58 10.32
CA LEU A 40 -3.41 7.05 8.93
C LEU A 40 -3.09 5.92 7.93
N TYR A 41 -2.22 4.99 8.32
CA TYR A 41 -1.95 3.80 7.52
C TYR A 41 -3.19 2.90 7.44
N ALA A 42 -3.92 2.74 8.55
CA ALA A 42 -5.17 1.98 8.57
C ALA A 42 -6.26 2.67 7.73
N ALA A 43 -6.37 4.00 7.83
CA ALA A 43 -7.27 4.77 7.01
C ALA A 43 -6.99 4.57 5.52
N ASN A 44 -5.71 4.56 5.12
CA ASN A 44 -5.31 4.26 3.75
C ASN A 44 -5.78 2.87 3.31
N LEU A 45 -5.50 1.83 4.11
CA LEU A 45 -5.95 0.47 3.83
C LEU A 45 -7.48 0.38 3.64
N VAL A 46 -8.25 0.96 4.56
CA VAL A 46 -9.73 0.85 4.54
C VAL A 46 -10.33 1.67 3.41
N VAL A 47 -9.88 2.91 3.21
CA VAL A 47 -10.43 3.81 2.18
C VAL A 47 -10.11 3.27 0.80
N VAL A 48 -8.84 3.03 0.51
CA VAL A 48 -8.42 2.59 -0.84
C VAL A 48 -8.89 1.16 -1.09
N GLY A 49 -8.78 0.28 -0.09
CA GLY A 49 -9.25 -1.10 -0.20
C GLY A 49 -10.75 -1.17 -0.38
N GLY A 50 -11.50 -0.35 0.34
CA GLY A 50 -12.95 -0.20 0.18
C GLY A 50 -13.33 0.27 -1.21
N MET A 51 -12.62 1.24 -1.78
CA MET A 51 -12.84 1.72 -3.15
C MET A 51 -12.59 0.62 -4.19
N LEU A 52 -11.47 -0.10 -4.06
CA LEU A 52 -11.14 -1.22 -4.95
C LEU A 52 -12.18 -2.34 -4.86
N LEU A 53 -12.59 -2.72 -3.65
CA LEU A 53 -13.62 -3.75 -3.44
C LEU A 53 -14.99 -3.32 -3.99
N ALA A 54 -15.40 -2.08 -3.73
CA ALA A 54 -16.68 -1.55 -4.21
C ALA A 54 -16.78 -1.56 -5.74
N TRP A 55 -15.66 -1.34 -6.44
CA TRP A 55 -15.60 -1.28 -7.89
C TRP A 55 -14.98 -2.51 -8.53
N TRP A 56 -14.79 -3.59 -7.78
CA TRP A 56 -14.01 -4.75 -8.24
C TRP A 56 -14.56 -5.38 -9.54
N ARG A 57 -15.88 -5.30 -9.76
CA ARG A 57 -16.58 -5.83 -10.93
C ARG A 57 -16.32 -5.02 -12.21
N GLU A 58 -15.84 -3.79 -12.06
CA GLU A 58 -15.58 -2.86 -13.17
C GLU A 58 -14.15 -3.00 -13.71
N TYR A 59 -13.28 -3.72 -12.98
CA TYR A 59 -11.95 -4.08 -13.45
C TYR A 59 -12.03 -5.32 -14.34
N GLY A 60 -12.33 -5.11 -15.62
CA GLY A 60 -12.35 -6.18 -16.63
C GLY A 60 -11.02 -6.92 -16.79
N GLU A 61 -9.92 -6.35 -16.30
CA GLU A 61 -8.59 -6.98 -16.24
C GLU A 61 -8.60 -8.26 -15.39
N LEU A 62 -9.47 -8.34 -14.38
CA LEU A 62 -9.66 -9.51 -13.52
C LEU A 62 -10.69 -10.52 -14.07
N ALA A 63 -11.22 -10.28 -15.27
CA ALA A 63 -12.18 -11.19 -15.88
C ALA A 63 -11.52 -12.54 -16.17
N ARG A 64 -12.27 -13.63 -15.98
CA ARG A 64 -11.80 -15.01 -16.21
C ARG A 64 -11.30 -15.27 -17.63
N GLN A 65 -11.71 -14.43 -18.59
CA GLN A 65 -11.24 -14.47 -19.99
C GLN A 65 -9.77 -14.04 -20.14
N ASN A 66 -9.26 -13.26 -19.19
CA ASN A 66 -7.87 -12.78 -19.14
C ASN A 66 -7.02 -13.61 -18.15
N ALA A 67 -7.48 -14.80 -17.75
CA ALA A 67 -6.74 -15.64 -16.83
C ALA A 67 -5.40 -16.08 -17.46
N PRO A 68 -4.27 -15.92 -16.75
CA PRO A 68 -2.98 -16.31 -17.28
C PRO A 68 -2.90 -17.83 -17.48
N THR A 69 -2.14 -18.23 -18.49
CA THR A 69 -1.71 -19.62 -18.68
C THR A 69 -0.81 -20.06 -17.52
N LEU A 70 -0.57 -21.37 -17.41
CA LEU A 70 0.35 -21.91 -16.41
C LEU A 70 1.77 -21.35 -16.56
N ILE A 71 2.23 -21.15 -17.80
CA ILE A 71 3.57 -20.61 -18.09
C ILE A 71 3.65 -19.14 -17.67
N GLU A 72 2.65 -18.33 -18.01
CA GLU A 72 2.57 -16.94 -17.59
C GLU A 72 2.50 -16.81 -16.06
N SER A 73 1.76 -17.71 -15.40
CA SER A 73 1.69 -17.78 -13.94
C SER A 73 3.05 -18.12 -13.31
N ALA A 74 3.75 -19.13 -13.85
CA ALA A 74 5.08 -19.51 -13.38
C ALA A 74 6.11 -18.39 -13.60
N ALA A 75 6.05 -17.71 -14.76
CA ALA A 75 6.90 -16.56 -15.06
C ALA A 75 6.62 -15.39 -14.10
N ALA A 76 5.34 -15.08 -13.84
CA ALA A 76 4.95 -14.03 -12.90
C ALA A 76 5.45 -14.32 -11.48
N ILE A 77 5.36 -15.58 -11.03
CA ILE A 77 5.91 -16.01 -9.73
C ILE A 77 7.44 -15.82 -9.71
N ALA A 78 8.14 -16.29 -10.73
CA ALA A 78 9.61 -16.19 -10.80
C ALA A 78 10.07 -14.72 -10.78
N VAL A 79 9.44 -13.86 -11.57
CA VAL A 79 9.73 -12.42 -11.59
C VAL A 79 9.38 -11.78 -10.24
N GLY A 80 8.22 -12.12 -9.67
CA GLY A 80 7.80 -11.62 -8.35
C GLY A 80 8.79 -11.98 -7.24
N LEU A 81 9.33 -13.21 -7.25
CA LEU A 81 10.38 -13.63 -6.33
C LEU A 81 11.67 -12.83 -6.54
N GLY A 82 12.07 -12.58 -7.79
CA GLY A 82 13.24 -11.73 -8.10
C GLY A 82 13.08 -10.31 -7.56
N VAL A 83 11.92 -9.70 -7.78
CA VAL A 83 11.58 -8.36 -7.25
C VAL A 83 11.56 -8.39 -5.72
N PHE A 84 10.98 -9.42 -5.10
CA PHE A 84 10.96 -9.56 -3.65
C PHE A 84 12.38 -9.63 -3.05
N VAL A 85 13.26 -10.43 -3.64
CA VAL A 85 14.67 -10.53 -3.23
C VAL A 85 15.36 -9.17 -3.34
N ALA A 86 15.17 -8.44 -4.46
CA ALA A 86 15.71 -7.10 -4.61
C ALA A 86 15.15 -6.14 -3.55
N TRP A 87 13.85 -6.23 -3.26
CA TRP A 87 13.17 -5.34 -2.34
C TRP A 87 13.62 -5.50 -0.89
N ILE A 88 13.88 -6.73 -0.44
CA ILE A 88 14.39 -6.96 0.93
C ILE A 88 15.88 -6.64 1.09
N HIS A 89 16.62 -6.45 -0.02
CA HIS A 89 18.04 -6.05 -0.04
C HIS A 89 18.23 -4.61 -0.55
N LEU A 90 17.22 -3.75 -0.39
CA LEU A 90 17.26 -2.32 -0.75
C LEU A 90 18.18 -1.47 0.19
N ASP A 91 19.03 -2.11 0.99
CA ASP A 91 19.93 -1.47 1.95
C ASP A 91 21.31 -1.13 1.37
N ALA A 92 21.55 -1.39 0.08
CA ALA A 92 22.81 -1.01 -0.58
C ALA A 92 23.02 0.52 -0.57
N PRO A 93 24.24 1.03 -0.31
CA PRO A 93 24.48 2.48 -0.15
C PRO A 93 24.06 3.36 -1.34
N TRP A 94 24.05 2.80 -2.55
CA TRP A 94 23.66 3.52 -3.78
C TRP A 94 22.14 3.56 -4.02
N MET A 95 21.36 2.75 -3.28
CA MET A 95 19.89 2.69 -3.36
C MET A 95 19.20 3.56 -2.31
N GLN A 96 19.95 4.14 -1.37
CA GLN A 96 19.43 4.96 -0.28
C GLN A 96 19.50 6.44 -0.65
N ILE A 97 18.36 7.14 -0.56
CA ILE A 97 18.30 8.60 -0.71
C ILE A 97 17.84 9.19 0.61
N GLY A 98 18.74 9.88 1.31
CA GLY A 98 18.47 10.50 2.62
C GLY A 98 18.38 9.49 3.76
N GLN A 99 17.78 9.92 4.88
CA GLN A 99 17.53 9.08 6.06
C GLN A 99 16.10 8.53 6.03
N PRO A 100 15.84 7.32 6.55
CA PRO A 100 14.47 6.80 6.69
C PRO A 100 13.63 7.71 7.59
N THR A 101 12.74 8.50 6.99
CA THR A 101 11.91 9.50 7.72
C THR A 101 10.54 8.96 8.15
N ALA A 102 9.99 7.99 7.43
CA ALA A 102 8.66 7.44 7.67
C ALA A 102 8.70 6.14 8.47
N GLY A 103 9.07 6.21 9.74
CA GLY A 103 8.99 5.06 10.65
C GLY A 103 7.54 4.65 10.90
N PHE A 104 7.22 3.36 10.76
CA PHE A 104 6.01 2.77 11.33
C PHE A 104 6.46 1.62 12.22
N VAL A 105 6.52 1.88 13.53
CA VAL A 105 6.89 0.88 14.53
C VAL A 105 5.63 0.58 15.35
N PRO A 106 5.00 -0.61 15.19
CA PRO A 106 3.80 -0.98 15.93
C PRO A 106 4.14 -1.49 17.33
N VAL A 107 5.00 -0.75 18.03
CA VAL A 107 5.42 -1.02 19.40
C VAL A 107 5.03 0.18 20.24
N GLY A 108 4.53 -0.07 21.45
CA GLY A 108 4.18 0.99 22.37
C GLY A 108 5.36 1.48 23.21
N PRO A 109 5.14 2.49 24.06
CA PRO A 109 6.23 3.14 24.81
C PRO A 109 6.93 2.20 25.79
N GLN A 110 6.28 1.12 26.22
CA GLN A 110 6.83 0.12 27.14
C GLN A 110 7.40 -1.11 26.41
N GLY A 111 7.49 -1.07 25.07
CA GLY A 111 8.00 -2.19 24.27
C GLY A 111 6.94 -3.25 23.93
N GLU A 112 5.68 -3.01 24.27
CA GLU A 112 4.58 -3.92 23.98
C GLU A 112 4.19 -3.92 22.50
N LEU A 113 3.82 -5.09 21.98
CA LEU A 113 3.36 -5.23 20.61
C LEU A 113 1.92 -4.72 20.46
N LEU A 114 1.73 -3.74 19.59
CA LEU A 114 0.42 -3.19 19.27
C LEU A 114 -0.20 -4.01 18.13
N TRP A 115 -0.74 -5.18 18.48
CA TRP A 115 -1.31 -6.15 17.52
C TRP A 115 -2.27 -5.56 16.48
N PRO A 116 -3.19 -4.63 16.82
CA PRO A 116 -4.03 -4.01 15.80
C PRO A 116 -3.21 -3.31 14.71
N LEU A 117 -2.17 -2.56 15.09
CA LEU A 117 -1.29 -1.87 14.14
C LEU A 117 -0.43 -2.86 13.33
N ILE A 118 -0.03 -3.99 13.93
CA ILE A 118 0.69 -5.07 13.22
C ILE A 118 -0.19 -5.65 12.11
N VAL A 119 -1.43 -6.03 12.44
CA VAL A 119 -2.37 -6.62 11.47
C VAL A 119 -2.63 -5.64 10.33
N VAL A 120 -2.91 -4.38 10.65
CA VAL A 120 -3.10 -3.34 9.63
C VAL A 120 -1.85 -3.21 8.76
N ARG A 121 -0.65 -3.13 9.36
CA ARG A 121 0.61 -2.99 8.61
C ARG A 121 0.80 -4.13 7.63
N TRP A 122 0.58 -5.35 8.08
CA TRP A 122 0.69 -6.56 7.27
C TRP A 122 -0.30 -6.56 6.11
N LEU A 123 -1.58 -6.30 6.39
CA LEU A 123 -2.62 -6.22 5.35
C LEU A 123 -2.34 -5.12 4.34
N GLY A 124 -1.96 -3.92 4.78
CA GLY A 124 -1.63 -2.82 3.86
C GLY A 124 -0.41 -3.13 3.00
N ALA A 125 0.62 -3.79 3.55
CA ALA A 125 1.82 -4.10 2.79
C ALA A 125 1.59 -5.23 1.76
N ALA A 126 0.70 -6.18 2.07
CA ALA A 126 0.43 -7.33 1.20
C ALA A 126 -0.70 -7.10 0.18
N LEU A 127 -1.74 -6.35 0.56
CA LEU A 127 -2.95 -6.18 -0.26
C LEU A 127 -2.96 -4.88 -1.06
N LEU A 128 -2.21 -3.87 -0.61
CA LEU A 128 -2.40 -2.51 -1.08
C LEU A 128 -1.07 -1.82 -1.38
N VAL A 129 -0.54 -2.15 -2.55
CA VAL A 129 0.63 -1.49 -3.13
C VAL A 129 0.15 -0.64 -4.30
N PRO A 130 0.41 0.68 -4.32
CA PRO A 130 0.15 1.49 -5.50
C PRO A 130 1.09 1.04 -6.62
N VAL A 131 0.52 0.68 -7.76
CA VAL A 131 1.24 0.43 -9.03
C VAL A 131 0.85 1.52 -10.01
#